data_AF-A0A7Z0MXH4-F1
#
_entry.id   AF-A0A7Z0MXH4-F1
#
_cell.length_a   1.000
_cell.length_b   1.000
_cell.length_c   1.000
_cell.angle_alpha   90.00
_cell.angle_beta   90.00
_cell.angle_gamma   90.00
#
_symmetry.space_group_name_H-M   'P 1'
#
loop_
_entity.id
_entity.type
_entity.pdbx_description
1 polymer ?
#
loop_
_entity_poly.entity_id
_entity_poly.type
_entity_poly.pdbx_seq_one_letter_code
_entity_poly.pdbx_strand_id
1 'polypeptide(L)'
;MLISVKDAAERLGVSARTVYDLAAPAGPIPCHRIGARILFNKEDITEYLQSYRYTETKRAVATFLNSTASLKASGSGLESYFRKRGREPKLTPTTAKSPRASTPLQLVSSAHNTQ
;
A
#
# COMPACT_ATOMS: atom_id res chain seq x y z
N MET A 1 5.60 23.76 23.76
CA MET A 1 6.68 24.75 23.41
C MET A 1 6.69 24.92 21.90
N LEU A 2 6.63 26.16 21.40
CA LEU A 2 6.63 26.45 19.95
C LEU A 2 8.04 26.39 19.37
N ILE A 3 8.20 25.72 18.23
CA ILE A 3 9.47 25.56 17.53
C ILE A 3 9.37 26.07 16.09
N SER A 4 10.51 26.49 15.54
CA SER A 4 10.59 26.99 14.16
C SER A 4 10.65 25.84 13.15
N VAL A 5 10.40 26.16 11.87
CA VAL A 5 10.53 25.20 10.76
C VAL A 5 11.90 24.51 10.73
N LYS A 6 12.99 25.23 11.06
CA LYS A 6 14.34 24.66 11.05
C LYS A 6 14.52 23.61 12.15
N ASP A 7 14.09 23.93 13.37
CA ASP A 7 14.16 22.99 14.50
C ASP A 7 13.22 21.80 14.28
N ALA A 8 12.05 22.02 13.66
CA ALA A 8 11.16 20.95 13.24
C ALA A 8 11.81 20.03 12.18
N ALA A 9 12.53 20.60 11.20
CA ALA A 9 13.24 19.86 10.16
C ALA A 9 14.35 18.98 10.75
N GLU A 10 15.14 19.52 11.69
CA GLU A 10 16.20 18.77 12.38
C GLU A 10 15.63 17.60 13.19
N ARG A 11 14.49 17.79 13.87
CA ARG A 11 13.84 16.72 14.66
C ARG A 11 13.17 15.65 13.81
N LEU A 12 12.62 16.04 12.67
CA LEU A 12 12.01 15.11 11.72
C LEU A 12 13.04 14.42 10.82
N GLY A 13 14.27 14.95 10.72
CA GLY A 13 15.30 14.44 9.83
C GLY A 13 14.98 14.68 8.34
N VAL A 14 14.19 15.71 8.02
CA VAL A 14 13.76 16.02 6.65
C VAL A 14 14.21 17.42 6.23
N SER A 15 14.15 17.71 4.92
CA SER A 15 14.44 19.05 4.43
C SER A 15 13.40 20.07 4.92
N ALA A 16 13.82 21.32 5.13
CA ALA A 16 12.89 22.40 5.53
C ALA A 16 11.73 22.57 4.53
N ARG A 17 11.98 22.30 3.24
CA ARG A 17 10.95 22.35 2.20
C ARG A 17 9.86 21.31 2.43
N THR A 18 10.27 20.09 2.76
CA THR A 18 9.35 18.99 3.12
C THR A 18 8.51 19.36 4.35
N VAL A 19 9.06 20.08 5.32
CA VAL A 19 8.29 20.55 6.49
C VAL A 19 7.16 21.51 6.08
N TYR A 20 7.37 22.37 5.08
CA TYR A 20 6.30 23.24 4.57
C TYR A 20 5.19 22.44 3.89
N ASP A 21 5.52 21.38 3.16
CA ASP A 21 4.53 20.50 2.53
C ASP A 21 3.72 19.69 3.56
N LEU A 22 4.34 19.34 4.68
CA LEU A 22 3.71 18.63 5.79
C LEU A 22 2.88 19.53 6.72
N ALA A 23 3.00 20.85 6.61
CA ALA A 23 2.25 21.80 7.41
C ALA A 23 0.82 22.00 6.89
N ALA A 24 -0.15 22.15 7.79
CA ALA A 24 -1.50 22.58 7.43
C ALA A 24 -1.47 23.91 6.63
N PRO A 25 -2.30 24.07 5.58
CA PRO A 25 -3.52 23.30 5.27
C PRO A 25 -3.32 22.09 4.35
N ALA A 26 -2.16 21.93 3.73
CA ALA A 26 -1.91 20.84 2.77
C ALA A 26 -1.49 19.53 3.46
N GLY A 27 -0.82 19.65 4.60
CA GLY A 27 -0.23 18.52 5.29
C GLY A 27 -0.90 18.14 6.61
N PRO A 28 -0.49 16.99 7.17
CA PRO A 28 -1.10 16.38 8.35
C PRO A 28 -0.66 17.02 9.69
N ILE A 29 0.42 17.82 9.69
CA ILE A 29 0.98 18.38 10.93
C ILE A 29 0.28 19.72 11.25
N PRO A 30 -0.37 19.85 12.43
CA PRO A 30 -0.91 21.12 12.90
C PRO A 30 0.18 22.19 12.98
N CYS A 31 -0.15 23.41 12.55
CA CYS A 31 0.80 24.52 12.56
C CYS A 31 0.14 25.82 12.98
N HIS A 32 0.90 26.65 13.68
CA HIS A 32 0.52 28.01 14.05
C HIS A 32 1.16 28.99 13.06
N ARG A 33 0.31 29.72 12.32
CA ARG A 33 0.75 30.75 11.38
C ARG A 33 0.66 32.12 12.07
N ILE A 34 1.81 32.77 12.22
CA ILE A 34 1.92 34.15 12.73
C ILE A 34 2.53 35.00 11.61
N GLY A 35 1.66 35.67 10.85
CA GLY A 35 2.04 36.35 9.62
C GLY A 35 2.65 35.37 8.60
N ALA A 36 3.86 35.66 8.13
CA ALA A 36 4.60 34.78 7.22
C ALA A 36 5.35 33.64 7.93
N ARG A 37 5.39 33.63 9.28
CA ARG A 37 6.11 32.63 10.05
C ARG A 37 5.19 31.46 10.39
N ILE A 38 5.73 30.25 10.24
CA ILE A 38 5.07 29.01 10.63
C ILE A 38 5.81 28.45 11.84
N LEU A 39 5.07 28.18 12.90
CA LEU A 39 5.55 27.58 14.14
C LEU A 39 4.80 26.28 14.39
N PHE A 40 5.49 25.33 15.00
CA PHE A 40 4.93 24.03 15.34
C PHE A 40 4.96 23.84 16.84
N ASN A 41 3.98 23.15 17.41
CA ASN A 41 4.13 22.66 18.77
C ASN A 41 5.07 21.46 18.77
N LYS A 42 5.97 21.41 19.76
CA LYS A 42 6.88 20.30 19.96
C LYS A 42 6.13 18.98 20.15
N GLU A 43 5.00 19.01 20.86
CA GLU A 43 4.16 17.83 21.14
C GLU A 43 3.61 17.22 19.85
N ASP A 44 3.02 18.02 18.96
CA ASP A 44 2.46 17.56 17.69
C ASP A 44 3.50 16.87 16.81
N ILE A 45 4.73 17.38 16.78
CA ILE A 45 5.83 16.76 16.02
C ILE A 45 6.22 15.41 16.62
N THR A 46 6.26 15.30 17.95
CA THR A 46 6.55 14.03 18.61
C THR A 46 5.42 13.02 18.44
N GLU A 47 4.16 13.46 18.51
CA GLU A 47 2.99 12.63 18.25
C GLU A 47 2.99 12.15 16.80
N TYR A 48 3.32 13.02 15.85
CA TYR A 48 3.48 12.67 14.44
C TYR A 48 4.54 11.57 14.26
N LEU A 49 5.71 11.70 14.89
CA LEU A 49 6.76 10.66 14.86
C LEU A 49 6.29 9.33 15.50
N GLN A 50 5.56 9.40 16.61
CA GLN A 50 5.00 8.22 17.27
C GLN A 50 3.94 7.52 16.41
N SER A 51 3.09 8.28 15.72
CA SER A 51 2.11 7.74 14.78
C SER A 51 2.81 6.99 13.63
N TYR A 52 3.92 7.53 13.14
CA TYR A 52 4.71 6.88 12.09
C TYR A 52 5.35 5.57 12.55
N ARG A 53 5.84 5.49 13.81
CA ARG A 53 6.31 4.22 14.40
C ARG A 53 5.25 3.12 14.37
N TYR A 54 3.97 3.48 14.54
CA TYR A 54 2.86 2.53 14.46
C TYR A 54 2.49 2.17 13.00
N THR A 55 2.62 3.11 12.06
CA THR A 55 2.42 2.82 10.63
C THR A 55 3.52 1.95 10.03
N GLU A 56 4.76 2.03 10.51
CA GLU A 56 5.86 1.18 10.03
C GLU A 56 5.57 -0.29 10.30
N THR A 57 5.05 -0.62 11.49
CA THR A 57 4.59 -1.98 11.83
C THR A 57 3.44 -2.43 10.93
N LYS A 58 2.43 -1.58 10.67
CA LYS A 58 1.29 -1.96 9.82
C LYS A 58 1.65 -2.05 8.34
N ARG A 59 2.53 -1.18 7.84
CA ARG A 59 3.00 -1.21 6.46
C ARG A 59 3.93 -2.40 6.23
N ALA A 60 4.81 -2.72 7.17
CA ALA A 60 5.57 -3.97 7.16
C ALA A 60 4.62 -5.17 7.14
N VAL A 61 3.66 -5.26 8.07
CA VAL A 61 2.66 -6.34 8.10
C VAL A 61 1.84 -6.40 6.79
N ALA A 62 1.44 -5.26 6.22
CA ALA A 62 0.73 -5.21 4.94
C ALA A 62 1.61 -5.58 3.75
N THR A 63 2.91 -5.25 3.73
CA THR A 63 3.83 -5.66 2.67
C THR A 63 4.25 -7.13 2.78
N PHE A 64 4.42 -7.65 4.01
CA PHE A 64 4.61 -9.08 4.26
C PHE A 64 3.36 -9.89 3.91
N LEU A 65 2.15 -9.41 4.20
CA LEU A 65 0.89 -10.08 3.85
C LEU A 65 0.52 -9.94 2.35
N ASN A 66 0.91 -8.83 1.70
CA ASN A 66 0.69 -8.64 0.26
C ASN A 66 1.71 -9.35 -0.63
N SER A 67 2.69 -10.07 -0.07
CA SER A 67 3.54 -10.97 -0.88
C SER A 67 2.78 -12.20 -1.40
N THR A 68 1.58 -12.46 -0.86
CA THR A 68 0.68 -13.55 -1.27
C THR A 68 -0.59 -13.04 -1.98
N ALA A 69 -0.69 -11.74 -2.27
CA ALA A 69 -1.67 -11.26 -3.24
C ALA A 69 -1.16 -11.60 -4.64
N SER A 70 -1.29 -12.88 -4.97
CA SER A 70 -1.11 -13.44 -6.29
C SER A 70 -1.66 -12.45 -7.32
N LEU A 71 -0.77 -11.88 -8.13
CA LEU A 71 -1.14 -11.26 -9.41
C LEU A 71 -1.75 -12.37 -10.27
N LYS A 72 -3.00 -12.75 -10.00
CA LYS A 72 -3.91 -13.41 -10.92
C LYS A 72 -4.45 -12.34 -11.88
N ALA A 73 -3.56 -11.54 -12.45
CA ALA A 73 -3.92 -10.77 -13.62
C ALA A 73 -3.90 -11.77 -14.78
N SER A 74 -5.09 -12.24 -15.15
CA SER A 74 -5.32 -12.96 -16.41
C SER A 74 -4.58 -12.21 -17.52
N GLY A 75 -3.54 -12.84 -18.04
CA GLY A 75 -2.58 -12.21 -18.93
C GLY A 75 -3.19 -11.89 -20.29
N SER A 76 -3.79 -10.72 -20.44
CA SER A 76 -4.19 -10.18 -21.75
C SER A 76 -3.50 -8.85 -22.07
N GLY A 77 -3.30 -7.99 -21.06
CA GLY A 77 -2.67 -6.67 -21.24
C GLY A 77 -1.18 -6.75 -21.61
N LEU A 78 -0.38 -7.43 -20.78
CA LEU A 78 1.07 -7.60 -21.01
C LEU A 78 1.37 -8.37 -22.30
N GLU A 79 0.59 -9.41 -22.58
CA GLU A 79 0.75 -10.22 -23.79
C GLU A 79 0.52 -9.40 -25.07
N SER A 80 -0.54 -8.56 -25.09
CA SER A 80 -0.82 -7.67 -26.23
C SER A 80 0.28 -6.62 -26.47
N TYR A 81 0.93 -6.13 -25.40
CA TYR A 81 2.03 -5.19 -25.49
C TYR A 81 3.27 -5.81 -26.15
N PHE A 82 3.63 -7.05 -25.79
CA PHE A 82 4.78 -7.74 -26.38
C PHE A 82 4.54 -8.08 -27.86
N ARG A 83 3.32 -8.51 -28.23
CA ARG A 83 2.93 -8.71 -29.64
C ARG A 83 3.05 -7.42 -30.46
N LYS A 84 2.56 -6.28 -29.94
CA LYS A 84 2.67 -4.96 -30.61
C LYS A 84 4.12 -4.53 -30.85
N ARG A 85 5.07 -4.96 -30.01
CA ARG A 85 6.50 -4.67 -30.15
C ARG A 85 7.25 -5.70 -31.01
N GLY A 86 6.53 -6.60 -31.69
CA GLY A 86 7.11 -7.61 -32.58
C GLY A 86 7.86 -8.73 -31.84
N ARG A 87 7.66 -8.87 -30.53
CA ARG A 87 8.19 -9.98 -29.76
C ARG A 87 7.09 -11.02 -29.59
N GLU A 88 7.08 -12.00 -30.48
CA GLU A 88 6.19 -13.15 -30.32
C GLU A 88 6.56 -13.90 -29.03
N PRO A 89 5.63 -14.06 -28.08
CA PRO A 89 5.80 -14.99 -26.99
C PRO A 89 5.95 -16.38 -27.60
N LYS A 90 7.15 -16.95 -27.54
CA LYS A 90 7.42 -18.30 -27.99
C LYS A 90 6.56 -19.23 -27.14
N LEU A 91 5.49 -19.80 -27.71
CA LEU A 91 4.69 -20.80 -27.04
C LEU A 91 5.61 -22.00 -26.79
N THR A 92 6.07 -22.16 -25.55
CA THR A 92 6.76 -23.37 -25.14
C THR A 92 5.76 -24.52 -25.34
N PRO A 93 6.07 -25.56 -26.13
CA PRO A 93 5.20 -26.71 -26.21
C PRO A 93 5.14 -27.35 -24.82
N THR A 94 4.05 -27.09 -24.12
CA THR A 94 3.79 -27.66 -22.81
C THR A 94 3.45 -29.13 -22.98
N THR A 95 4.38 -30.01 -22.63
CA THR A 95 4.17 -31.48 -22.53
C THR A 95 3.38 -31.86 -21.27
N ALA A 96 2.70 -30.92 -20.61
CA ALA A 96 1.90 -31.25 -19.43
C ALA A 96 0.62 -31.95 -19.86
N LYS A 97 0.43 -33.19 -19.40
CA LYS A 97 -0.83 -33.93 -19.54
C LYS A 97 -1.98 -33.10 -18.97
N SER A 98 -3.04 -32.92 -19.77
CA SER A 98 -4.29 -32.33 -19.31
C SER A 98 -4.83 -33.15 -18.12
N PRO A 99 -5.13 -32.53 -16.97
CA PRO A 99 -5.89 -33.21 -15.93
C PRO A 99 -7.24 -33.62 -16.50
N ARG A 100 -7.64 -34.88 -16.30
CA ARG A 100 -8.98 -35.36 -16.64
C ARG A 100 -10.00 -34.45 -15.98
N ALA A 101 -11.02 -34.06 -16.73
CA ALA A 101 -12.15 -33.30 -16.22
C ALA A 101 -12.68 -33.98 -14.95
N SER A 102 -12.66 -33.25 -13.83
CA SER A 102 -13.18 -33.73 -12.56
C SER A 102 -14.68 -33.96 -12.69
N THR A 103 -15.12 -35.18 -12.43
CA THR A 103 -16.53 -35.56 -12.33
C THR A 103 -17.22 -34.70 -11.27
N PRO A 104 -18.38 -34.10 -11.52
CA PRO A 104 -19.10 -33.34 -10.51
C PRO A 104 -19.64 -34.30 -9.44
N LEU A 105 -19.24 -34.09 -8.19
CA LEU A 105 -19.78 -34.79 -7.03
C LEU A 105 -21.23 -34.34 -6.80
N GLN A 106 -22.19 -35.24 -6.98
CA GLN A 106 -23.58 -34.99 -6.59
C GLN A 106 -23.71 -35.10 -5.07
N LEU A 107 -23.91 -33.96 -4.42
CA LEU A 107 -24.30 -33.85 -3.02
C LEU A 107 -25.81 -34.13 -2.91
N VAL A 108 -26.17 -35.30 -2.40
CA VAL A 108 -27.53 -35.61 -1.97
C VAL A 108 -27.72 -35.02 -0.57
N SER A 109 -28.57 -34.01 -0.45
CA SER A 109 -29.01 -33.46 0.83
C SER A 109 -30.31 -34.17 1.26
N SER A 110 -30.24 -35.02 2.27
CA SER A 110 -31.41 -35.58 2.95
C SER A 110 -31.77 -34.67 4.13
N ALA A 111 -32.85 -33.89 4.01
CA ALA A 111 -33.42 -33.14 5.13
C ALA A 111 -34.41 -34.03 5.89
N HIS A 112 -34.19 -34.23 7.19
CA HIS A 112 -35.14 -34.87 8.11
C HIS A 112 -35.76 -33.76 8.94
N ASN A 113 -37.06 -33.58 8.75
CA ASN A 113 -37.90 -32.63 9.46
C ASN A 113 -38.40 -33.30 10.74
N THR A 114 -38.17 -32.69 11.90
CA THR A 114 -38.78 -33.12 13.17
C THR A 114 -39.80 -32.09 13.60
N GLN A 115 -41.00 -32.58 13.89
CA GLN A 115 -42.12 -31.89 14.55
C GLN A 115 -41.74 -31.38 15.94
#